data_AF-A0A2R5LF95-F1
#
_entry.id   AF-A0A2R5LF95-F1
#
_cell.length_a   1.000
_cell.length_b   1.000
_cell.length_c   1.000
_cell.angle_alpha   90.00
_cell.angle_beta   90.00
_cell.angle_gamma   90.00
#
_symmetry.space_group_name_H-M   'P 1'
#
loop_
_entity.id
_entity.type
_entity.pdbx_description
1 polymer ?
#
loop_
_entity_poly.entity_id
_entity_poly.type
_entity_poly.pdbx_seq_one_letter_code
_entity_poly.pdbx_strand_id
1 'polypeptide(L)' 'MSTAKPQLHGLLRSYLRKHIALACVCGVVGAVAWKLLVAEPRKRSYAEFYKTYDAAADNERMTKLGLFQSKQG' A
#
# COMPACT_ATOMS: atom_id res chain seq x y z
N MET A 1 50.06 20.26 -5.13
CA MET A 1 48.66 20.74 -5.11
C MET A 1 48.26 20.88 -3.66
N SER A 2 48.22 22.12 -3.13
CA SER A 2 47.79 22.36 -1.73
C SER A 2 46.27 22.20 -1.65
N THR A 3 45.78 21.38 -0.73
CA THR A 3 44.35 21.10 -0.56
C THR A 3 43.62 22.29 0.06
N ALA A 4 42.44 22.64 -0.46
CA ALA A 4 41.61 23.72 0.09
C ALA A 4 41.15 23.37 1.51
N LYS A 5 41.05 24.38 2.39
CA LYS A 5 40.72 24.17 3.81
C LYS A 5 39.31 23.57 3.94
N PRO A 6 39.16 22.41 4.61
CA PRO A 6 37.86 21.78 4.80
C PRO A 6 37.03 22.50 5.87
N GLN A 7 35.71 22.26 5.87
CA GLN A 7 34.81 22.77 6.90
C GLN A 7 34.91 21.93 8.18
N LEU A 8 35.28 22.55 9.30
CA LEU A 8 35.48 21.88 10.60
C LEU A 8 34.34 22.10 11.62
N HIS A 9 33.41 23.02 11.35
CA HIS A 9 32.30 23.34 12.26
C HIS A 9 30.93 23.21 11.58
N GLY A 10 29.89 22.98 12.37
CA GLY A 10 28.50 22.90 11.87
C GLY A 10 28.21 21.70 10.97
N LEU A 11 29.09 20.69 10.95
CA LEU A 11 28.97 19.46 10.16
C LEU A 11 27.64 18.76 10.45
N LEU A 12 27.28 18.62 11.73
CA LEU A 12 26.01 18.01 12.16
C LEU A 12 24.79 18.76 11.62
N ARG A 13 24.78 20.10 11.70
CA ARG A 13 23.68 20.93 11.19
C ARG A 13 23.55 20.82 9.66
N SER A 14 24.66 20.72 8.94
CA SER A 14 24.68 20.50 7.50
C SER A 14 24.10 19.12 7.15
N TYR A 15 24.53 18.10 7.89
CA TYR A 15 24.07 16.73 7.70
C TYR A 15 22.58 16.56 7.99
N LEU A 16 22.12 17.09 9.14
CA LEU A 16 20.74 16.95 9.59
C LEU A 16 19.75 17.61 8.63
N ARG A 17 20.06 18.81 8.12
CA ARG A 17 19.18 19.49 7.14
C ARG A 17 18.98 18.66 5.87
N LYS A 18 20.05 18.02 5.37
CA LYS A 18 19.98 17.16 4.18
C LYS A 18 19.15 15.91 4.45
N HIS A 19 19.37 15.26 5.59
CA HIS A 19 18.71 13.98 5.91
C HIS A 19 17.24 14.16 6.26
N ILE A 20 16.86 15.25 6.93
CA ILE A 20 15.44 15.55 7.17
C ILE A 20 14.70 15.72 5.83
N ALA A 21 15.26 16.51 4.90
CA ALA A 21 14.64 16.69 3.59
C ALA A 21 14.52 15.35 2.84
N LEU A 22 15.57 14.53 2.85
CA LEU A 22 15.55 13.20 2.24
C LEU A 22 14.51 12.28 2.89
N ALA A 23 14.43 12.26 4.22
CA ALA A 23 13.48 11.44 4.95
C ALA A 23 12.02 11.82 4.62
N CYS A 24 11.72 13.12 4.54
CA CYS A 24 10.40 13.60 4.13
C CYS A 24 10.04 13.13 2.71
N VAL A 25 10.97 13.25 1.76
CA VAL A 25 10.75 12.79 0.38
C VAL A 25 10.52 11.28 0.34
N CYS A 26 11.37 10.50 1.01
CA CYS A 26 11.22 9.05 1.08
C CYS A 26 9.88 8.64 1.71
N GLY A 27 9.43 9.35 2.75
CA GLY A 27 8.14 9.12 3.40
C GLY A 27 6.96 9.35 2.46
N VAL A 28 6.98 10.46 1.71
CA VAL A 28 5.93 10.77 0.72
C VAL A 28 5.91 9.73 -0.41
N VAL A 29 7.08 9.36 -0.94
CA VAL A 29 7.19 8.34 -1.98
C VAL A 29 6.65 7.00 -1.49
N GLY A 30 7.02 6.58 -0.27
CA GLY A 30 6.51 5.35 0.33
C GLY A 30 4.99 5.34 0.49
N ALA A 31 4.43 6.46 0.96
CA ALA A 31 2.98 6.60 1.12
C ALA A 31 2.23 6.52 -0.23
N VAL A 32 2.75 7.20 -1.26
CA VAL A 32 2.16 7.15 -2.61
C VAL A 32 2.27 5.75 -3.21
N ALA A 33 3.43 5.10 -3.08
CA ALA A 33 3.63 3.74 -3.55
C ALA A 33 2.63 2.77 -2.89
N TRP A 34 2.45 2.86 -1.57
CA TRP A 34 1.47 2.02 -0.87
C TRP A 34 0.03 2.29 -1.33
N LYS A 35 -0.34 3.56 -1.49
CA LYS A 35 -1.68 3.93 -1.94
C LYS A 35 -1.98 3.34 -3.33
N LEU A 36 -1.07 3.50 -4.28
CA LEU A 36 -1.29 3.10 -5.68
C LEU A 36 -1.15 1.60 -5.90
N LEU A 37 -0.21 0.94 -5.22
CA LEU A 37 0.10 -0.47 -5.45
C LEU A 37 -0.74 -1.41 -4.59
N VAL A 38 -1.24 -0.95 -3.44
CA VAL A 38 -1.94 -1.82 -2.48
C VAL A 38 -3.34 -1.33 -2.19
N ALA A 39 -3.50 -0.07 -1.78
CA ALA A 39 -4.80 0.41 -1.29
C ALA A 39 -5.83 0.54 -2.42
N GLU A 40 -5.50 1.20 -3.52
CA GLU A 40 -6.42 1.37 -4.66
C GLU A 40 -6.75 0.05 -5.37
N PRO A 41 -5.80 -0.84 -5.69
CA PRO A 41 -6.10 -2.10 -6.36
C PRO A 41 -7.02 -2.99 -5.52
N ARG A 42 -6.82 -3.02 -4.19
CA ARG A 42 -7.71 -3.74 -3.28
C ARG A 42 -9.11 -3.14 -3.30
N LYS A 43 -9.25 -1.82 -3.18
CA LYS A 43 -10.58 -1.17 -3.25
C LYS A 43 -11.27 -1.47 -4.59
N ARG A 44 -10.51 -1.42 -5.69
CA ARG A 44 -11.00 -1.74 -7.02
C ARG A 44 -11.44 -3.19 -7.16
N SER A 45 -10.66 -4.16 -6.68
CA SER A 45 -11.00 -5.58 -6.79
C SER A 45 -12.30 -5.91 -6.05
N TYR A 46 -12.50 -5.35 -4.86
CA TYR A 46 -13.76 -5.51 -4.13
C TYR A 46 -14.93 -4.86 -4.87
N ALA A 47 -14.75 -3.64 -5.40
CA ALA A 47 -15.79 -2.97 -6.17
C ALA A 47 -16.14 -3.74 -7.46
N GLU A 48 -15.14 -4.29 -8.16
CA GLU A 48 -15.35 -5.10 -9.36
C GLU A 48 -16.07 -6.41 -9.06
N PHE A 49 -15.74 -7.09 -7.95
CA PHE A 49 -16.46 -8.29 -7.52
C PHE A 49 -17.96 -8.01 -7.31
N TYR A 50 -18.29 -6.96 -6.56
CA TYR A 50 -19.69 -6.66 -6.23
C TYR A 50 -20.49 -6.02 -7.37
N LYS A 51 -19.85 -5.56 -8.45
CA LYS A 51 -20.58 -4.98 -9.60
C LYS A 51 -21.52 -5.98 -10.28
N THR A 52 -21.14 -7.25 -10.32
CA THR A 52 -21.89 -8.31 -11.01
C THR A 52 -22.20 -9.49 -10.09
N TYR A 53 -22.03 -9.33 -8.79
CA TYR A 53 -22.25 -10.40 -7.82
C TYR A 53 -23.73 -10.64 -7.61
N ASP A 54 -24.20 -11.85 -7.92
CA ASP A 54 -25.53 -12.33 -7.56
C ASP A 54 -25.43 -13.33 -6.40
N ALA A 55 -25.90 -12.89 -5.24
CA ALA A 55 -25.89 -13.68 -4.02
C ALA A 55 -26.79 -14.93 -4.09
N ALA A 56 -27.89 -14.88 -4.84
CA ALA A 56 -28.81 -16.01 -4.96
C ALA A 56 -28.19 -17.13 -5.80
N ALA A 57 -27.60 -16.78 -6.95
CA ALA A 57 -26.88 -17.72 -7.80
C ALA A 57 -25.69 -18.35 -7.08
N ASP A 58 -24.92 -17.57 -6.32
CA ASP A 58 -23.79 -18.09 -5.55
C ASP A 58 -24.25 -18.98 -4.37
N ASN A 59 -25.37 -18.65 -3.72
CA ASN A 59 -26.00 -19.51 -2.71
C ASN A 59 -26.46 -20.85 -3.31
N GLU A 60 -27.08 -20.83 -4.48
CA GLU A 60 -27.53 -22.04 -5.17
C GLU A 60 -26.34 -22.92 -5.55
N ARG A 61 -25.26 -22.32 -6.08
CA ARG A 61 -23.99 -23.01 -6.35
C ARG A 61 -23.43 -23.68 -5.10
N MET A 62 -23.33 -22.95 -3.99
CA MET A 62 -22.81 -23.49 -2.73
C MET A 62 -23.72 -24.58 -2.11
N THR A 63 -25.04 -24.44 -2.28
CA THR A 63 -26.03 -25.44 -1.84
C THR A 63 -25.89 -26.73 -2.64
N LYS A 64 -25.75 -26.65 -3.97
CA LYS A 64 -25.51 -27.81 -4.84
C LYS A 64 -24.21 -28.53 -4.52
N LEU A 65 -23.19 -27.80 -4.09
CA LEU A 65 -21.91 -28.36 -3.61
C LEU A 65 -22.02 -29.00 -2.22
N GLY A 66 -23.19 -28.96 -1.58
CA GLY A 66 -23.42 -29.55 -0.27
C GLY A 66 -22.71 -28.84 0.87
N LEU A 67 -22.28 -27.59 0.69
CA LEU A 67 -21.48 -26.86 1.69
C LEU A 67 -22.30 -26.42 2.90
N PHE A 68 -23.62 -26.36 2.79
CA PHE A 68 -24.50 -25.91 3.86
C PHE A 68 -25.15 -27.08 4.59
N GLN A 69 -24.85 -27.22 5.89
CA GLN A 69 -25.53 -28.17 6.77
C GLN A 69 -27.03 -27.84 6.95
N SER A 70 -27.39 -26.55 6.92
CA SER A 70 -28.79 -26.10 7.07
C SER A 70 -29.66 -26.31 5.82
N LYS A 71 -29.06 -26.57 4.66
CA LYS A 71 -29.75 -26.81 3.39
C LYS A 71 -29.51 -28.22 2.84
N GLN A 72 -28.93 -29.11 3.64
CA GLN A 72 -28.86 -30.53 3.35
C GLN A 72 -30.21 -31.16 3.72
N GLY A 73 -31.08 -31.29 2.73
CA GLY A 73 -32.40 -31.92 2.81
C GLY A 73 -32.95 -32.19 1.43
#